data_AF-A0A835A110-F1
#
_entry.id   AF-A0A835A110-F1
#
_cell.length_a   1.000
_cell.length_b   1.000
_cell.length_c   1.000
_cell.angle_alpha   90.00
_cell.angle_beta   90.00
_cell.angle_gamma   90.00
#
_symmetry.space_group_name_H-M   'P 1'
#
loop_
_entity.id
_entity.type
_entity.pdbx_description
1 polymer ?
#
loop_
_entity_poly.entity_id
_entity_poly.type
_entity_poly.pdbx_seq_one_letter_code
_entity_poly.pdbx_strand_id
1 'polypeptide(L)'
;MPSRDNLYRRHIDPLCTCDTCGARDETIFHGLTECTYAWGYWSKLKEFTGVKLPKLDPRSWTEQLLADQFCQERDRSIILCGMSVCGRFGEPGMIADMQHAEEPQERWYVLITENCSFFGEITTRDFSGAGSKS
;
A
#
# COMPACT_ATOMS: atom_id res chain seq x y z
N MET A 1 -11.28 -4.17 5.13
CA MET A 1 -11.56 -4.42 3.70
C MET A 1 -11.98 -5.87 3.54
N PRO A 2 -13.24 -6.17 3.17
CA PRO A 2 -13.59 -7.52 2.71
C PRO A 2 -13.02 -7.70 1.29
N SER A 3 -12.32 -8.81 1.03
CA SER A 3 -11.84 -9.12 -0.32
C SER A 3 -12.94 -9.82 -1.13
N ARG A 4 -12.86 -9.81 -2.47
CA ARG A 4 -13.90 -10.45 -3.29
C ARG A 4 -14.03 -11.95 -3.05
N ASP A 5 -12.93 -12.65 -2.78
CA ASP A 5 -13.01 -14.05 -2.35
C ASP A 5 -13.81 -14.23 -1.04
N ASN A 6 -13.73 -13.29 -0.09
CA ASN A 6 -14.55 -13.31 1.12
C ASN A 6 -16.03 -13.05 0.82
N LEU A 7 -16.32 -12.08 -0.05
CA LEU A 7 -17.69 -11.73 -0.46
C LEU A 7 -18.35 -12.85 -1.25
N TYR A 8 -17.59 -13.51 -2.13
CA TYR A 8 -18.02 -14.69 -2.88
C TYR A 8 -18.38 -15.86 -1.97
N ARG A 9 -17.51 -16.20 -1.01
CA ARG A 9 -17.80 -17.23 0.00
C ARG A 9 -19.02 -16.91 0.87
N ARG A 10 -19.35 -15.63 1.02
CA ARG A 10 -20.55 -15.15 1.73
C ARG A 10 -21.76 -14.98 0.83
N HIS A 11 -21.66 -15.29 -0.47
CA HIS A 11 -22.71 -15.14 -1.48
C HIS A 11 -23.22 -13.69 -1.64
N ILE A 12 -22.36 -12.71 -1.33
CA ILE A 12 -22.65 -11.28 -1.50
C ILE A 12 -22.23 -10.84 -2.91
N ASP A 13 -21.10 -11.32 -3.38
CA ASP A 13 -20.57 -11.04 -4.73
C ASP A 13 -20.56 -12.33 -5.55
N PRO A 14 -21.06 -12.34 -6.80
CA PRO A 14 -21.03 -13.53 -7.65
C PRO A 14 -19.64 -13.90 -8.18
N LEU A 15 -18.62 -13.03 -8.05
CA LEU A 15 -17.27 -13.27 -8.55
C LEU A 15 -16.22 -13.11 -7.44
N CYS A 16 -15.23 -14.00 -7.45
CA CYS A 16 -14.04 -13.92 -6.61
C CYS A 16 -12.85 -13.21 -7.29
N THR A 17 -13.00 -12.84 -8.57
CA THR A 17 -11.93 -12.29 -9.42
C THR A 17 -11.60 -10.84 -9.10
N CYS A 18 -10.32 -10.51 -9.06
CA CYS A 18 -9.83 -9.13 -8.92
C CYS A 18 -10.22 -8.27 -10.12
N ASP A 19 -10.90 -7.15 -9.89
CA ASP A 19 -11.30 -6.24 -10.97
C ASP A 19 -10.12 -5.54 -11.64
N THR A 20 -9.03 -5.37 -10.90
CA THR A 20 -7.86 -4.63 -11.40
C THR A 20 -6.96 -5.49 -12.28
N CYS A 21 -6.66 -6.72 -11.86
CA CYS A 21 -5.70 -7.57 -12.56
C CYS A 21 -6.30 -8.86 -13.11
N GLY A 22 -7.57 -9.15 -12.84
CA GLY A 22 -8.28 -10.34 -13.31
C GLY A 22 -7.94 -11.64 -12.58
N ALA A 23 -7.09 -11.61 -11.53
CA ALA A 23 -6.75 -12.80 -10.76
C ALA A 23 -7.99 -13.44 -10.12
N ARG A 24 -8.15 -14.77 -10.22
CA ARG A 24 -9.38 -15.45 -9.77
C ARG A 24 -9.64 -15.39 -8.29
N ASP A 25 -8.61 -15.35 -7.45
CA ASP A 25 -8.75 -15.43 -6.01
C ASP A 25 -8.27 -14.12 -5.38
N GLU A 26 -9.09 -13.07 -5.45
CA GLU A 26 -8.79 -11.80 -4.79
C GLU A 26 -8.95 -11.97 -3.27
N THR A 27 -7.85 -12.41 -2.64
CA THR A 27 -7.69 -12.41 -1.19
C THR A 27 -7.27 -11.02 -0.71
N ILE A 28 -7.42 -10.75 0.59
CA ILE A 28 -6.92 -9.52 1.21
C ILE A 28 -5.41 -9.37 0.96
N PHE A 29 -4.67 -10.48 1.06
CA PHE A 29 -3.24 -10.49 0.75
C PHE A 29 -2.98 -10.08 -0.70
N HIS A 30 -3.69 -10.69 -1.66
CA HIS A 30 -3.56 -10.34 -3.07
C HIS A 30 -3.77 -8.84 -3.30
N GLY A 31 -4.90 -8.30 -2.85
CA GLY A 31 -5.24 -6.88 -3.06
C GLY A 31 -4.23 -5.92 -2.44
N LEU A 32 -3.60 -6.30 -1.32
CA LEU A 32 -2.65 -5.45 -0.60
C LEU A 32 -1.19 -5.63 -1.03
N THR A 33 -0.79 -6.77 -1.59
CA THR A 33 0.63 -7.08 -1.81
C THR A 33 0.97 -7.64 -3.19
N GLU A 34 0.07 -8.38 -3.84
CA GLU A 34 0.37 -9.11 -5.08
C GLU A 34 -0.28 -8.51 -6.33
N CYS A 35 -1.37 -7.78 -6.17
CA CYS A 35 -2.08 -7.14 -7.27
C CYS A 35 -1.14 -6.19 -8.02
N THR A 36 -1.30 -6.09 -9.35
CA THR A 36 -0.52 -5.16 -10.19
C THR A 36 -0.62 -3.72 -9.69
N TYR A 37 -1.79 -3.34 -9.18
CA TYR A 37 -1.99 -2.05 -8.51
C TYR A 37 -1.15 -1.94 -7.23
N ALA A 38 -1.20 -2.95 -6.35
CA ALA A 38 -0.41 -2.96 -5.12
C ALA A 38 1.09 -2.83 -5.42
N TRP A 39 1.59 -3.53 -6.44
CA TRP A 39 2.99 -3.42 -6.87
C TRP A 39 3.37 -1.98 -7.27
N GLY A 40 2.54 -1.31 -8.06
CA GLY A 40 2.75 0.09 -8.44
C GLY A 40 2.73 1.02 -7.23
N TYR A 41 1.77 0.80 -6.32
CA TYR A 41 1.65 1.55 -5.07
C TYR A 41 2.91 1.41 -4.19
N TRP A 42 3.34 0.19 -3.90
CA TRP A 42 4.51 -0.08 -3.06
C TRP A 42 5.82 0.41 -3.68
N SER A 43 5.92 0.36 -5.01
CA SER A 43 7.08 0.91 -5.73
C SER A 43 7.20 2.42 -5.51
N LYS A 44 6.09 3.16 -5.67
CA LYS A 44 6.04 4.61 -5.41
C LYS A 44 6.27 4.91 -3.93
N LEU A 45 5.62 4.19 -3.02
CA LEU A 45 5.80 4.40 -1.58
C LEU A 45 7.28 4.25 -1.17
N LYS A 46 7.98 3.25 -1.74
CA LYS A 46 9.41 3.05 -1.51
C LYS A 46 10.24 4.22 -2.02
N GLU A 47 9.91 4.82 -3.16
CA GLU A 47 10.61 6.00 -3.68
C GLU A 47 10.53 7.19 -2.72
N PHE A 48 9.38 7.39 -2.07
CA PHE A 48 9.18 8.50 -1.12
C PHE A 48 9.76 8.25 0.27
N THR A 49 9.72 7.00 0.73
CA THR A 49 9.98 6.65 2.14
C THR A 49 11.30 5.94 2.35
N GLY A 50 11.87 5.39 1.28
CA GLY A 50 12.96 4.41 1.36
C GLY A 50 12.52 3.02 1.83
N VAL A 51 11.31 2.86 2.36
CA VAL A 51 10.84 1.60 2.96
C VAL A 51 10.33 0.64 1.89
N LYS A 52 10.89 -0.56 1.89
CA LYS A 52 10.49 -1.64 0.99
C LYS A 52 9.52 -2.58 1.70
N LEU A 53 8.42 -2.94 1.05
CA LEU A 53 7.57 -4.02 1.54
C LEU A 53 8.38 -5.33 1.62
N PRO A 54 8.45 -5.99 2.80
CA PRO A 54 9.15 -7.26 2.94
C PRO A 54 8.45 -8.36 2.15
N LYS A 55 9.17 -9.45 1.86
CA LYS A 55 8.55 -10.63 1.28
C LYS A 55 7.76 -11.35 2.36
N LEU A 56 6.44 -11.28 2.28
CA LEU A 56 5.51 -11.85 3.25
C LEU A 56 4.97 -13.20 2.78
N ASP A 57 4.66 -14.09 3.72
CA ASP A 57 3.95 -15.35 3.42
C ASP A 57 2.43 -15.12 3.44
N PRO A 58 1.67 -15.54 2.42
CA PRO A 58 0.23 -15.32 2.35
C PRO A 58 -0.57 -15.85 3.56
N ARG A 59 -0.05 -16.84 4.31
CA ARG A 59 -0.73 -17.45 5.45
C ARG A 59 -0.37 -16.81 6.79
N SER A 60 0.82 -16.21 6.91
CA SER A 60 1.32 -15.62 8.17
C SER A 60 1.76 -14.16 8.05
N TRP A 61 1.40 -13.47 6.96
CA TRP A 61 1.85 -12.09 6.69
C TRP A 61 1.51 -11.11 7.82
N THR A 62 0.34 -11.24 8.46
CA THR A 62 -0.05 -10.38 9.59
C THR A 62 0.88 -10.55 10.78
N GLU A 63 1.26 -11.79 11.09
CA GLU A 63 2.20 -12.10 12.17
C GLU A 63 3.60 -11.61 11.84
N GLN A 64 4.05 -11.82 10.59
CA GLN A 64 5.35 -11.35 10.14
C GLN A 64 5.48 -9.83 10.24
N LEU A 65 4.45 -9.06 9.90
CA LEU A 65 4.49 -7.60 10.02
C LEU A 65 4.63 -7.12 11.47
N LEU A 66 4.03 -7.84 12.42
CA LEU A 66 4.05 -7.48 13.83
C LEU A 66 5.31 -7.95 14.56
N ALA A 67 6.06 -8.88 13.98
CA ALA A 67 7.27 -9.42 14.57
C ALA A 67 8.49 -8.54 14.23
N ASP A 68 9.25 -8.14 15.26
CA ASP A 68 10.46 -7.30 15.13
C ASP A 68 11.56 -7.93 14.27
N GLN A 69 11.50 -9.26 14.10
CA GLN A 69 12.44 -10.01 13.26
C GLN A 69 12.34 -9.66 11.77
N PHE A 70 11.16 -9.24 11.29
CA PHE A 70 10.91 -9.00 9.87
C PHE A 70 10.85 -7.52 9.50
N CYS A 71 10.61 -6.65 10.47
CA CYS A 71 10.42 -5.23 10.23
C CYS A 71 10.80 -4.41 11.46
N GLN A 72 11.68 -3.41 11.29
CA GLN A 72 11.96 -2.44 12.34
C GLN A 72 10.71 -1.61 12.64
N GLU A 73 10.60 -1.10 13.88
CA GLU A 73 9.40 -0.38 14.34
C GLU A 73 9.03 0.81 13.43
N ARG A 74 10.02 1.57 12.94
CA ARG A 74 9.82 2.67 11.99
C ARG A 74 9.24 2.19 10.66
N ASP A 75 9.80 1.13 10.09
CA ASP A 75 9.34 0.59 8.80
C ASP A 75 7.96 -0.05 8.95
N ARG A 76 7.68 -0.66 10.12
CA ARG A 76 6.39 -1.29 10.43
C ARG A 76 5.28 -0.27 10.40
N SER A 77 5.44 0.89 11.03
CA SER A 77 4.40 1.92 11.04
C SER A 77 4.11 2.43 9.63
N ILE A 78 5.15 2.64 8.82
CA ILE A 78 5.02 3.03 7.40
C ILE A 78 4.30 1.96 6.60
N ILE A 79 4.65 0.69 6.76
CA ILE A 79 4.02 -0.43 6.05
C ILE A 79 2.56 -0.60 6.47
N LEU A 80 2.25 -0.53 7.77
CA LEU A 80 0.86 -0.65 8.25
C LEU A 80 -0.01 0.52 7.77
N CYS A 81 0.52 1.75 7.81
CA CYS A 81 -0.15 2.91 7.21
C CYS A 81 -0.35 2.69 5.71
N GLY A 82 0.69 2.24 5.00
CA GLY A 82 0.62 1.97 3.57
C GLY A 82 -0.44 0.92 3.18
N MET A 83 -0.58 -0.15 3.97
CA MET A 83 -1.64 -1.15 3.76
C MET A 83 -3.04 -0.58 4.00
N SER A 84 -3.20 0.27 5.01
CA SER A 84 -4.48 0.92 5.31
C SER A 84 -4.92 1.88 4.19
N VAL A 85 -3.94 2.54 3.56
CA VAL A 85 -4.09 3.42 2.40
C VAL A 85 -4.40 2.55 1.19
N CYS A 86 -3.51 1.64 0.78
CA CYS A 86 -3.68 0.73 -0.36
C CYS A 86 -5.05 0.04 -0.39
N GLY A 87 -5.54 -0.48 0.74
CA GLY A 87 -6.84 -1.14 0.84
C GLY A 87 -8.07 -0.23 0.70
N ARG A 88 -7.89 1.08 0.63
CA ARG A 88 -8.95 2.06 0.35
C ARG A 88 -9.05 2.47 -1.13
N PHE A 89 -8.06 2.11 -1.97
CA PHE A 89 -7.99 2.55 -3.37
C PHE A 89 -8.45 1.50 -4.39
N GLY A 90 -9.16 0.46 -3.96
CA GLY A 90 -9.72 -0.57 -4.85
C GLY A 90 -10.93 -0.14 -5.68
N GLU A 91 -11.26 1.16 -5.77
CA GLU A 91 -12.41 1.61 -6.57
C GLU A 91 -12.04 1.78 -8.06
N PRO A 92 -12.86 1.24 -9.00
CA PRO A 92 -12.58 1.21 -10.44
C PRO A 92 -12.28 2.57 -11.10
N GLY A 93 -12.70 3.68 -10.50
CA GLY A 93 -12.55 5.03 -11.07
C GLY A 93 -11.16 5.65 -10.92
N MET A 94 -10.37 5.28 -9.92
CA MET A 94 -9.15 6.04 -9.55
C MET A 94 -7.84 5.48 -10.12
N ILE A 95 -7.85 4.30 -10.75
CA ILE A 95 -6.68 3.79 -11.49
C ILE A 95 -6.43 4.60 -12.76
N ALA A 96 -7.50 5.07 -13.41
CA ALA A 96 -7.41 5.96 -14.58
C ALA A 96 -6.78 7.32 -14.21
N ASP A 97 -7.15 7.88 -13.05
CA ASP A 97 -6.56 9.12 -12.53
C ASP A 97 -5.04 8.98 -12.27
N MET A 98 -4.56 7.78 -11.89
CA MET A 98 -3.13 7.55 -11.67
C MET A 98 -2.28 7.58 -12.94
N GLN A 99 -2.86 7.25 -14.10
CA GLN A 99 -2.14 7.24 -15.38
C GLN A 99 -2.14 8.61 -16.07
N HIS A 100 -2.97 9.55 -15.62
CA HIS A 100 -3.16 10.86 -16.27
C HIS A 100 -2.86 12.07 -15.38
N ALA A 101 -2.56 11.89 -14.10
CA ALA A 101 -2.09 12.98 -13.26
C ALA A 101 -0.69 13.45 -13.70
N GLU A 102 -0.57 14.70 -14.12
CA GLU A 102 0.74 15.35 -14.39
C GLU A 102 1.60 15.48 -13.12
N GLU A 103 1.00 15.36 -11.94
CA GLU A 103 1.72 15.38 -10.66
C GLU A 103 1.09 14.40 -9.64
N PRO A 104 1.21 13.07 -9.86
CA PRO A 104 0.57 12.06 -9.01
C PRO A 104 1.13 12.04 -7.58
N GLN A 105 2.32 12.59 -7.40
CA GLN A 105 3.18 12.42 -6.23
C GLN A 105 2.64 13.17 -5.01
N GLU A 106 2.10 14.38 -5.19
CA GLU A 106 1.57 15.18 -4.09
C GLU A 106 0.30 14.59 -3.47
N ARG A 107 -0.61 14.03 -4.28
CA ARG A 107 -1.87 13.47 -3.77
C ARG A 107 -1.65 12.21 -2.93
N TRP A 108 -0.68 11.35 -3.32
CA TRP A 108 -0.24 10.21 -2.48
C TRP A 108 0.41 10.69 -1.19
N TYR A 109 1.27 11.70 -1.28
CA TYR A 109 1.97 12.27 -0.14
C TYR A 109 1.00 12.90 0.87
N VAL A 110 0.02 13.67 0.41
CA VAL A 110 -1.04 14.26 1.25
C VAL A 110 -1.88 13.15 1.89
N LEU A 111 -2.30 12.13 1.14
CA LEU A 111 -3.11 11.05 1.70
C LEU A 111 -2.34 10.19 2.72
N ILE A 112 -1.04 10.00 2.53
CA ILE A 112 -0.19 9.30 3.49
C ILE A 112 0.09 10.17 4.73
N THR A 113 0.38 11.46 4.55
CA THR A 113 0.67 12.39 5.66
C THR A 113 -0.58 12.77 6.47
N GLU A 114 -1.75 12.89 5.85
CA GLU A 114 -3.03 13.16 6.53
C GLU A 114 -3.58 11.93 7.26
N ASN A 115 -3.42 10.73 6.69
CA ASN A 115 -3.92 9.50 7.34
C ASN A 115 -2.89 8.84 8.28
N CYS A 116 -1.64 9.27 8.25
CA CYS A 116 -0.59 8.78 9.13
C CYS A 116 0.07 10.01 9.78
N SER A 117 -0.44 10.44 10.93
CA SER A 117 0.07 11.59 11.71
C SER A 117 1.58 11.48 12.05
N PHE A 118 2.14 10.27 11.96
CA PHE A 118 3.56 9.95 12.14
C PHE A 118 4.44 10.36 10.93
N PHE A 119 3.86 10.47 9.73
CA PHE A 119 4.63 10.70 8.50
C PHE A 119 5.20 12.12 8.38
N GLY A 120 4.51 13.12 8.92
CA GLY A 120 4.99 14.51 8.95
C GLY A 120 6.32 14.69 9.70
N GLU A 121 6.63 13.81 10.66
CA GLU A 121 7.89 13.82 11.41
C GLU A 121 9.04 13.07 10.69
N ILE A 122 8.71 12.05 9.88
CA ILE A 122 9.69 11.26 9.12
C ILE A 122 10.26 12.09 7.95
N THR A 123 9.43 12.86 7.25
CA THR A 123 9.84 13.59 6.04
C THR A 123 10.55 14.91 6.35
N THR A 124 10.20 15.58 7.44
CA THR A 124 10.87 16.83 7.87
C THR A 124 12.34 16.62 8.26
N ARG A 125 12.69 15.43 8.77
CA ARG A 125 14.09 15.09 9.10
C ARG A 125 14.92 14.69 7.88
N ASP A 126 14.33 14.07 6.86
CA ASP A 126 15.09 13.53 5.71
C ASP A 126 15.18 14.52 4.52
N PHE A 127 14.25 15.47 4.34
CA PHE A 127 14.36 16.51 3.29
C PHE A 127 15.35 17.64 3.64
N SER A 128 15.71 17.82 4.90
CA SER A 128 16.73 18.80 5.31
C SER A 128 18.16 18.38 4.92
N GLY A 129 18.36 17.14 4.44
CA GLY A 129 19.66 16.61 4.03
C GLY A 129 19.91 16.59 2.51
N ALA A 130 18.90 16.82 1.68
CA ALA A 130 19.02 16.79 0.22
C ALA A 130 19.21 18.20 -0.37
N GLY A 131 20.18 18.95 0.18
CA GLY A 131 20.39 20.34 -0.19
C GLY A 131 21.77 20.87 0.16
N SER A 132 22.83 20.12 -0.11
CA SER A 132 24.20 20.65 -0.22
C SER A 132 25.09 19.66 -0.96
N LYS A 133 25.14 19.82 -2.29
CA LYS A 133 26.34 19.47 -3.05
C LYS A 133 26.93 20.77 -3.56
N SER A 134 28.11 21.06 -3.01
CA SER A 134 29.11 22.05 -3.44
C SER A 134 29.49 21.92 -4.90
#